data_AF-A0A7S2P4B2-F1
#
_entry.id   AF-A0A7S2P4B2-F1
#
_cell.length_a   1.000
_cell.length_b   1.000
_cell.length_c   1.000
_cell.angle_alpha   90.00
_cell.angle_beta   90.00
_cell.angle_gamma   90.00
#
_symmetry.space_group_name_H-M   'P 1'
#
loop_
_entity.id
_entity.type
_entity.pdbx_description
1 polymer ?
#
loop_
_entity_poly.entity_id
_entity_poly.type
_entity_poly.pdbx_seq_one_letter_code
_entity_poly.pdbx_strand_id
1 'polypeptide(L)'
;MKISSFIKCLLLAMVATTEVQSFFTIAPTTATNANTAAVKNTLSDKQIIELAKDYVTNKNGFYKPIDADAHAEDFVFRGGVVGPLNKADYAKTMTKLGIAEAFDLDPNAFGFCVDPQVKNTARFYVRYTGRQVKNWKVAGTPFDIPPEEGNKRPIVGPTESFCVQFNDEGKARFLTISAPMAFGNPEQPSTGQLGAVLGLFNHVGLEVAADSALNSNVRRLGNAAADLLPDEVSPPRTSSKREDLPTWWKEH
;
A
#
# COMPACT_ATOMS: atom_id res chain seq x y z
N MET A 1 15.60 2.69 -35.26
CA MET A 1 16.14 4.04 -34.92
C MET A 1 16.80 3.92 -33.55
N LYS A 2 18.14 3.93 -33.48
CA LYS A 2 18.89 3.70 -32.23
C LYS A 2 18.86 4.99 -31.41
N ILE A 3 18.12 4.97 -30.29
CA ILE A 3 18.06 6.09 -29.36
C ILE A 3 19.37 6.11 -28.56
N SER A 4 20.07 7.24 -28.65
CA SER A 4 21.38 7.51 -28.08
C SER A 4 21.40 7.35 -26.54
N SER A 5 22.51 6.79 -26.05
CA SER A 5 22.80 6.54 -24.62
C SER A 5 22.80 7.81 -23.74
N PHE A 6 22.67 8.99 -24.34
CA PHE A 6 22.63 10.27 -23.65
C PHE A 6 21.26 10.58 -23.00
N ILE A 7 20.15 10.02 -23.52
CA ILE A 7 18.81 10.22 -22.95
C ILE A 7 18.60 9.36 -21.68
N LYS A 8 19.41 8.31 -21.48
CA LYS A 8 19.38 7.51 -20.24
C LYS A 8 19.95 8.26 -19.02
N CYS A 9 20.73 9.33 -19.22
CA CYS A 9 21.33 10.09 -18.11
C CYS A 9 20.49 11.29 -17.64
N LEU A 10 19.52 11.78 -18.43
CA LEU A 10 18.82 13.02 -18.08
C LEU A 10 17.61 12.83 -17.15
N LEU A 11 17.13 11.60 -16.96
CA LEU A 11 16.15 11.25 -15.92
C LEU A 11 16.79 10.78 -14.61
N LEU A 12 18.13 10.73 -14.55
CA LEU A 12 18.90 10.22 -13.40
C LEU A 12 19.66 11.31 -12.63
N ALA A 13 19.55 12.59 -13.02
CA ALA A 13 20.38 13.68 -12.49
C ALA A 13 19.55 14.78 -11.80
N MET A 14 18.77 14.43 -10.77
CA MET A 14 18.36 15.38 -9.70
C MET A 14 18.22 14.66 -8.35
N VAL A 15 19.24 13.87 -7.97
CA VAL A 15 19.36 13.37 -6.60
C VAL A 15 20.30 14.31 -5.86
N ALA A 16 19.73 15.38 -5.30
CA ALA A 16 20.39 16.08 -4.20
C ALA A 16 20.40 15.11 -3.01
N THR A 17 21.59 14.79 -2.51
CA THR A 17 21.79 14.01 -1.30
C THR A 17 21.16 14.72 -0.11
N THR A 18 20.02 14.23 0.37
CA THR A 18 19.46 14.62 1.66
C THR A 18 19.27 13.37 2.50
N GLU A 19 19.86 13.42 3.70
CA GLU A 19 19.89 12.36 4.70
C GLU A 19 18.51 11.72 4.93
N VAL A 20 18.51 10.39 5.01
CA VAL A 20 17.35 9.61 5.47
C VAL A 20 17.18 9.92 6.96
N GLN A 21 16.26 10.83 7.31
CA GLN A 21 15.89 11.05 8.70
C GLN A 21 15.23 9.77 9.23
N SER A 22 15.84 9.18 10.26
CA SER A 22 15.29 8.05 11.00
C SER A 22 14.01 8.50 11.69
N PHE A 23 12.88 7.88 11.34
CA PHE A 23 11.56 8.19 11.92
C PHE A 23 11.43 7.57 13.32
N PHE A 24 11.87 8.29 14.35
CA PHE A 24 11.39 8.08 15.72
C PHE A 24 10.48 9.24 16.11
N THR A 25 9.18 9.11 15.84
CA THR A 25 8.18 10.04 16.37
C THR A 25 7.90 9.65 17.83
N ILE A 26 8.51 10.35 18.78
CA ILE A 26 8.08 10.28 20.18
C ILE A 26 6.86 11.20 20.31
N ALA A 27 5.67 10.61 20.41
CA ALA A 27 4.45 11.37 20.65
C ALA A 27 4.48 12.00 22.07
N PRO A 28 4.04 13.25 22.25
CA PRO A 28 3.86 13.83 23.58
C PRO A 28 2.68 13.16 24.29
N THR A 29 2.95 12.60 25.47
CA THR A 29 1.95 11.95 26.32
C THR A 29 1.08 13.00 27.01
N THR A 30 -0.06 13.32 26.41
CA THR A 30 -1.18 13.96 27.14
C THR A 30 -2.19 12.88 27.47
N ALA A 31 -2.02 12.26 28.65
CA ALA A 31 -2.96 11.27 29.15
C ALA A 31 -4.29 11.95 29.50
N THR A 32 -5.22 11.93 28.55
CA THR A 32 -6.62 12.25 28.83
C THR A 32 -7.28 10.94 29.24
N ASN A 33 -7.77 10.86 30.49
CA ASN A 33 -8.58 9.74 30.97
C ASN A 33 -9.92 9.73 30.21
N ALA A 34 -9.92 9.17 29.00
CA ALA A 34 -11.14 8.85 28.29
C ALA A 34 -11.68 7.55 28.88
N ASN A 35 -12.85 7.64 29.49
CA ASN A 35 -13.67 6.49 29.89
C ASN A 35 -14.08 5.76 28.59
N THR A 36 -13.24 4.85 28.09
CA THR A 36 -13.48 4.10 26.85
C THR A 36 -14.48 2.99 27.10
N ALA A 37 -15.76 3.34 27.09
CA ALA A 37 -16.80 2.35 26.83
C ALA A 37 -16.53 1.71 25.47
N ALA A 38 -16.60 0.38 25.40
CA ALA A 38 -16.43 -0.36 24.15
C ALA A 38 -17.43 0.16 23.11
N VAL A 39 -16.96 0.41 21.89
CA VAL A 39 -17.84 0.87 20.81
C VAL A 39 -18.70 -0.31 20.36
N LYS A 40 -20.02 -0.12 20.30
CA LYS A 40 -20.95 -1.18 19.89
C LYS A 40 -20.84 -1.46 18.40
N ASN A 41 -20.38 -2.66 18.05
CA ASN A 41 -20.38 -3.18 16.68
C ASN A 41 -21.80 -3.48 16.18
N THR A 42 -22.04 -3.26 14.89
CA THR A 42 -23.27 -3.70 14.19
C THR A 42 -23.09 -5.10 13.62
N LEU A 43 -21.87 -5.45 13.20
CA LEU A 43 -21.47 -6.78 12.79
C LEU A 43 -21.00 -7.59 14.00
N SER A 44 -21.23 -8.90 14.02
CA SER A 44 -20.62 -9.74 15.05
C SER A 44 -19.10 -9.85 14.86
N ASP A 45 -18.37 -10.10 15.94
CA ASP A 45 -16.91 -10.24 15.90
C ASP A 45 -16.46 -11.33 14.91
N LYS A 46 -17.21 -12.44 14.85
CA LYS A 46 -16.97 -13.51 13.87
C LYS A 46 -17.08 -12.99 12.43
N GLN A 47 -18.14 -12.24 12.11
CA GLN A 47 -18.34 -11.66 10.79
C GLN A 47 -17.22 -10.67 10.44
N ILE A 48 -16.81 -9.82 11.38
CA ILE A 48 -15.71 -8.85 11.17
C ILE A 48 -14.41 -9.57 10.79
N ILE A 49 -14.07 -10.65 11.50
CA ILE A 49 -12.86 -11.45 11.22
C ILE A 49 -12.98 -12.18 9.87
N GLU A 50 -14.13 -12.77 9.56
CA GLU A 50 -14.36 -13.45 8.28
C GLU A 50 -14.27 -12.47 7.10
N LEU A 51 -14.87 -11.29 7.22
CA LEU A 51 -14.75 -10.20 6.25
C LEU A 51 -13.30 -9.75 6.10
N ALA A 52 -12.55 -9.59 7.19
CA ALA A 52 -11.15 -9.16 7.14
C ALA A 52 -10.26 -10.17 6.40
N LYS A 53 -10.44 -11.47 6.67
CA LYS A 53 -9.70 -12.55 6.00
C LYS A 53 -9.99 -12.59 4.50
N ASP A 54 -11.26 -12.53 4.13
CA ASP A 54 -11.65 -12.51 2.71
C ASP A 54 -11.17 -11.23 2.02
N TYR A 55 -11.33 -10.08 2.68
CA TYR A 55 -10.96 -8.79 2.11
C TYR A 55 -9.46 -8.69 1.79
N VAL A 56 -8.59 -9.06 2.74
CA VAL A 56 -7.13 -9.02 2.50
C VAL A 56 -6.71 -10.03 1.45
N THR A 57 -7.33 -11.21 1.42
CA THR A 57 -6.94 -12.28 0.50
C THR A 57 -7.40 -12.01 -0.92
N ASN A 58 -8.61 -11.49 -1.09
CA ASN A 58 -9.31 -11.54 -2.38
C ASN A 58 -9.73 -10.19 -2.95
N LYS A 59 -9.83 -9.13 -2.15
CA LYS A 59 -10.61 -7.94 -2.54
C LYS A 59 -9.85 -6.63 -2.56
N ASN A 60 -8.74 -6.52 -1.82
CA ASN A 60 -8.06 -5.25 -1.62
C ASN A 60 -7.28 -4.73 -2.85
N GLY A 61 -7.10 -5.50 -3.92
CA GLY A 61 -6.38 -5.07 -5.12
C GLY A 61 -4.86 -5.30 -5.13
N PHE A 62 -4.26 -5.72 -4.00
CA PHE A 62 -2.81 -5.96 -3.92
C PHE A 62 -2.45 -7.41 -4.23
N TYR A 63 -3.16 -8.36 -3.60
CA TYR A 63 -2.89 -9.81 -3.75
C TYR A 63 -3.72 -10.47 -4.86
N LYS A 64 -4.89 -9.90 -5.12
CA LYS A 64 -5.84 -10.27 -6.18
C LYS A 64 -6.43 -8.98 -6.78
N PRO A 65 -6.99 -9.03 -8.00
CA PRO A 65 -7.60 -7.85 -8.62
C PRO A 65 -8.61 -7.18 -7.69
N ILE A 66 -8.67 -5.85 -7.74
CA ILE A 66 -9.52 -5.10 -6.82
C ILE A 66 -11.00 -5.42 -7.05
N ASP A 67 -11.72 -5.69 -5.96
CA ASP A 67 -13.17 -5.79 -5.95
C ASP A 67 -13.75 -4.43 -5.51
N ALA A 68 -14.22 -3.64 -6.48
CA ALA A 68 -14.78 -2.32 -6.21
C ALA A 68 -16.04 -2.35 -5.34
N ASP A 69 -16.81 -3.45 -5.38
CA ASP A 69 -18.04 -3.60 -4.60
C ASP A 69 -17.78 -3.89 -3.13
N ALA A 70 -16.60 -4.45 -2.82
CA ALA A 70 -16.13 -4.65 -1.46
C ALA A 70 -15.71 -3.34 -0.74
N HIS A 71 -15.63 -2.21 -1.44
CA HIS A 71 -15.24 -0.92 -0.89
C HIS A 71 -16.45 0.00 -0.74
N ALA A 72 -16.62 0.61 0.43
CA ALA A 72 -17.66 1.60 0.71
C ALA A 72 -17.42 2.86 -0.13
N GLU A 73 -18.49 3.61 -0.44
CA GLU A 73 -18.38 4.84 -1.22
C GLU A 73 -17.52 5.90 -0.51
N ASP A 74 -17.53 5.92 0.81
CA ASP A 74 -16.69 6.79 1.64
C ASP A 74 -15.38 6.12 2.09
N PHE A 75 -14.87 5.17 1.30
CA PHE A 75 -13.63 4.45 1.61
C PHE A 75 -12.40 5.37 1.60
N VAL A 76 -11.49 5.12 2.56
CA VAL A 76 -10.15 5.71 2.58
C VAL A 76 -9.07 4.64 2.77
N PHE A 77 -8.01 4.72 1.98
CA PHE A 77 -6.76 4.00 2.19
C PHE A 77 -5.67 4.92 2.75
N ARG A 78 -4.92 4.45 3.74
CA ARG A 78 -3.71 5.12 4.25
C ARG A 78 -2.61 4.11 4.55
N GLY A 79 -1.60 4.02 3.69
CA GLY A 79 -0.32 3.37 4.02
C GLY A 79 0.57 4.31 4.84
N GLY A 80 1.80 3.91 5.17
CA GLY A 80 2.74 4.81 5.90
C GLY A 80 3.11 6.07 5.10
N VAL A 81 3.35 5.91 3.79
CA VAL A 81 3.81 6.99 2.90
C VAL A 81 2.81 7.35 1.80
N VAL A 82 1.97 6.38 1.41
CA VAL A 82 0.91 6.54 0.42
C VAL A 82 -0.42 6.77 1.13
N GLY A 83 -1.23 7.66 0.60
CA GLY A 83 -2.52 8.06 1.13
C GLY A 83 -2.49 9.45 1.78
N PRO A 84 -3.67 9.96 2.16
CA PRO A 84 -4.96 9.30 2.02
C PRO A 84 -5.41 9.18 0.55
N LEU A 85 -5.99 8.03 0.18
CA LEU A 85 -6.62 7.78 -1.13
C LEU A 85 -8.10 7.46 -0.91
N ASN A 86 -9.00 8.10 -1.66
CA ASN A 86 -10.41 7.70 -1.71
C ASN A 86 -10.60 6.40 -2.54
N LYS A 87 -11.83 5.88 -2.58
CA LYS A 87 -12.18 4.66 -3.36
C LYS A 87 -11.69 4.69 -4.81
N ALA A 88 -11.97 5.78 -5.53
CA ALA A 88 -11.66 5.88 -6.95
C ALA A 88 -10.15 5.92 -7.20
N ASP A 89 -9.41 6.74 -6.46
CA ASP A 89 -7.96 6.85 -6.59
C ASP A 89 -7.26 5.59 -6.12
N TYR A 90 -7.74 4.94 -5.06
CA TYR A 90 -7.21 3.66 -4.60
C TYR A 90 -7.34 2.58 -5.68
N ALA A 91 -8.54 2.43 -6.26
CA ALA A 91 -8.80 1.47 -7.33
C ALA A 91 -7.90 1.72 -8.54
N LYS A 92 -7.84 2.99 -8.98
CA LYS A 92 -6.98 3.40 -10.10
C LYS A 92 -5.50 3.12 -9.81
N THR A 93 -5.03 3.39 -8.59
CA THR A 93 -3.66 3.12 -8.18
C THR A 93 -3.37 1.62 -8.16
N MET A 94 -4.25 0.76 -7.64
CA MET A 94 -4.06 -0.70 -7.68
C MET A 94 -3.97 -1.23 -9.11
N THR A 95 -4.88 -0.79 -10.00
CA THR A 95 -4.85 -1.19 -11.42
C THR A 95 -3.59 -0.68 -12.12
N LYS A 96 -3.17 0.57 -11.88
CA LYS A 96 -1.96 1.15 -12.49
C LYS A 96 -0.67 0.52 -11.99
N LEU A 97 -0.65 0.05 -10.75
CA LEU A 97 0.48 -0.69 -10.21
C LEU A 97 0.54 -2.10 -10.80
N GLY A 98 -0.58 -2.73 -11.18
CA GLY A 98 -0.58 -4.01 -11.92
C GLY A 98 0.03 -5.18 -11.15
N ILE A 99 -0.04 -5.15 -9.81
CA ILE A 99 0.63 -6.11 -8.92
C ILE A 99 -0.07 -7.47 -8.97
N ALA A 100 -1.40 -7.48 -8.85
CA ALA A 100 -2.19 -8.71 -8.81
C ALA A 100 -2.11 -9.52 -10.11
N GLU A 101 -1.78 -8.87 -11.23
CA GLU A 101 -1.58 -9.52 -12.53
C GLU A 101 -0.16 -10.06 -12.70
N ALA A 102 0.82 -9.34 -12.16
CA ALA A 102 2.24 -9.64 -12.35
C ALA A 102 2.80 -10.64 -11.33
N PHE A 103 2.23 -10.65 -10.13
CA PHE A 103 2.70 -11.47 -9.01
C PHE A 103 1.59 -12.38 -8.50
N ASP A 104 1.95 -13.63 -8.24
CA ASP A 104 1.11 -14.54 -7.45
C ASP A 104 1.60 -14.48 -6.01
N LEU A 105 0.91 -13.65 -5.22
CA LEU A 105 1.22 -13.39 -3.81
C LEU A 105 0.12 -13.98 -2.91
N ASP A 106 0.54 -14.59 -1.82
CA ASP A 106 -0.30 -14.95 -0.69
C ASP A 106 -0.01 -13.98 0.46
N PRO A 107 -1.01 -13.30 1.06
CA PRO A 107 -0.79 -12.43 2.21
C PRO A 107 -0.28 -13.18 3.45
N ASN A 108 -0.59 -14.47 3.60
CA ASN A 108 -0.36 -15.25 4.82
C ASN A 108 -0.82 -14.50 6.09
N ALA A 109 -2.04 -13.94 6.05
CA ALA A 109 -2.54 -13.08 7.12
C ALA A 109 -2.80 -13.89 8.42
N PHE A 110 -2.45 -13.32 9.57
CA PHE A 110 -2.58 -13.98 10.88
C PHE A 110 -2.84 -12.98 12.02
N GLY A 111 -3.17 -13.51 13.20
CA GLY A 111 -3.33 -12.68 14.41
C GLY A 111 -4.54 -11.74 14.40
N PHE A 112 -5.63 -12.14 13.73
CA PHE A 112 -6.85 -11.34 13.66
C PHE A 112 -7.49 -11.12 15.03
N CYS A 113 -7.78 -9.86 15.34
CA CYS A 113 -8.60 -9.46 16.48
C CYS A 113 -9.57 -8.35 16.07
N VAL A 114 -10.67 -8.24 16.81
CA VAL A 114 -11.62 -7.13 16.67
C VAL A 114 -11.19 -5.99 17.59
N ASP A 115 -11.20 -4.77 17.06
CA ASP A 115 -10.88 -3.58 17.83
C ASP A 115 -12.04 -3.25 18.81
N PRO A 116 -11.80 -3.17 20.13
CA PRO A 116 -12.84 -2.86 21.10
C PRO A 116 -13.24 -1.38 21.14
N GLN A 117 -12.43 -0.49 20.55
CA GLN A 117 -12.59 0.96 20.58
C GLN A 117 -13.04 1.55 19.24
N VAL A 118 -12.96 0.77 18.16
CA VAL A 118 -13.32 1.23 16.81
C VAL A 118 -14.36 0.28 16.21
N LYS A 119 -15.54 0.83 15.91
CA LYS A 119 -16.67 0.08 15.34
C LYS A 119 -16.24 -0.76 14.13
N ASN A 120 -16.70 -2.01 14.08
CA ASN A 120 -16.57 -2.94 12.95
C ASN A 120 -15.14 -3.07 12.40
N THR A 121 -14.14 -3.03 13.26
CA THR A 121 -12.74 -2.96 12.84
C THR A 121 -11.98 -4.22 13.21
N ALA A 122 -11.23 -4.77 12.26
CA ALA A 122 -10.29 -5.85 12.49
C ALA A 122 -8.85 -5.33 12.42
N ARG A 123 -8.00 -5.83 13.30
CA ARG A 123 -6.54 -5.65 13.27
C ARG A 123 -5.86 -6.99 13.13
N PHE A 124 -4.80 -7.06 12.34
CA PHE A 124 -4.10 -8.30 12.04
C PHE A 124 -2.72 -8.02 11.45
N TYR A 125 -1.96 -9.07 11.20
CA TYR A 125 -0.65 -9.01 10.59
C TYR A 125 -0.63 -9.76 9.25
N VAL A 126 0.29 -9.37 8.39
CA VAL A 126 0.52 -9.95 7.07
C VAL A 126 2.01 -10.22 6.90
N ARG A 127 2.35 -11.34 6.26
CA ARG A 127 3.72 -11.73 5.88
C ARG A 127 3.65 -12.35 4.51
N TYR A 128 3.56 -11.51 3.48
CA TYR A 128 3.27 -12.03 2.16
C TYR A 128 4.42 -12.84 1.60
N THR A 129 4.09 -13.90 0.88
CA THR A 129 5.04 -14.68 0.10
C THR A 129 4.53 -14.82 -1.33
N GLY A 130 5.39 -15.20 -2.26
CA GLY A 130 4.93 -15.48 -3.61
C GLY A 130 6.02 -15.45 -4.66
N ARG A 131 5.62 -15.22 -5.91
CA ARG A 131 6.54 -15.12 -7.05
C ARG A 131 6.02 -14.15 -8.11
N GLN A 132 6.94 -13.61 -8.91
CA GLN A 132 6.57 -12.94 -10.14
C GLN A 132 6.23 -13.99 -11.21
N VAL A 133 5.06 -13.88 -11.83
CA VAL A 133 4.55 -14.87 -12.79
C VAL A 133 4.38 -14.31 -14.19
N LYS A 134 4.35 -12.97 -14.33
CA LYS A 134 4.26 -12.27 -15.62
C LYS A 134 5.14 -11.02 -15.62
N ASN A 135 5.32 -10.42 -16.79
CA ASN A 135 5.90 -9.09 -16.91
C ASN A 135 5.10 -8.10 -16.05
N TRP A 136 5.80 -7.39 -15.17
CA TRP A 136 5.21 -6.34 -14.35
C TRP A 136 5.21 -5.02 -15.14
N LYS A 137 4.01 -4.52 -15.42
CA LYS A 137 3.76 -3.28 -16.15
C LYS A 137 3.22 -2.24 -15.18
N VAL A 138 4.05 -1.26 -14.82
CA VAL A 138 3.63 -0.15 -13.97
C VAL A 138 3.28 1.04 -14.87
N ALA A 139 2.08 1.60 -14.72
CA ALA A 139 1.68 2.75 -15.53
C ALA A 139 2.67 3.91 -15.34
N GLY A 140 3.11 4.51 -16.45
CA GLY A 140 4.11 5.57 -16.47
C GLY A 140 5.56 5.09 -16.52
N THR A 141 5.85 3.78 -16.50
CA THR A 141 7.20 3.26 -16.79
C THR A 141 7.37 3.00 -18.29
N PRO A 142 8.54 3.31 -18.89
CA PRO A 142 8.77 3.10 -20.31
C PRO A 142 9.14 1.65 -20.68
N PHE A 143 9.17 0.74 -19.71
CA PHE A 143 9.54 -0.65 -19.87
C PHE A 143 8.70 -1.57 -18.99
N ASP A 144 8.57 -2.82 -19.45
CA ASP A 144 8.07 -3.95 -18.67
C ASP A 144 9.22 -4.54 -17.85
N ILE A 145 8.92 -5.03 -16.64
CA ILE A 145 9.89 -5.73 -15.78
C ILE A 145 9.61 -7.24 -15.89
N PRO A 146 10.45 -8.05 -16.57
CA PRO A 146 10.22 -9.48 -16.70
C PRO A 146 10.49 -10.23 -15.39
N PRO A 147 9.87 -11.40 -15.16
CA PRO A 147 10.27 -12.30 -14.09
C PRO A 147 11.73 -12.72 -14.23
N GLU A 148 12.40 -13.04 -13.12
CA GLU A 148 13.74 -13.64 -13.13
C GLU A 148 13.71 -14.99 -13.87
N GLU A 149 14.78 -15.30 -14.62
CA GLU A 149 14.90 -16.55 -15.35
C GLU A 149 14.80 -17.76 -14.41
N GLY A 150 13.81 -18.63 -14.66
CA GLY A 150 13.53 -19.79 -13.83
C GLY A 150 12.88 -19.48 -12.48
N ASN A 151 12.50 -18.22 -12.23
CA ASN A 151 11.74 -17.79 -11.05
C ASN A 151 12.34 -18.27 -9.72
N LYS A 152 13.68 -18.26 -9.64
CA LYS A 152 14.45 -18.99 -8.62
C LYS A 152 14.31 -18.36 -7.23
N ARG A 153 14.18 -17.05 -7.14
CA ARG A 153 14.07 -16.34 -5.86
C ARG A 153 12.60 -16.17 -5.44
N PRO A 154 12.17 -16.78 -4.33
CA PRO A 154 10.84 -16.52 -3.80
C PRO A 154 10.75 -15.07 -3.28
N ILE A 155 9.56 -14.49 -3.40
CA ILE A 155 9.21 -13.24 -2.74
C ILE A 155 8.82 -13.59 -1.31
N VAL A 156 9.48 -12.91 -0.38
CA VAL A 156 9.18 -12.89 1.06
C VAL A 156 9.14 -11.43 1.49
N GLY A 157 7.96 -11.00 1.92
CA GLY A 157 7.69 -9.68 2.50
C GLY A 157 8.04 -9.61 3.99
N PRO A 158 8.26 -8.41 4.54
CA PRO A 158 8.35 -8.24 5.98
C PRO A 158 6.99 -8.46 6.66
N THR A 159 6.96 -8.45 7.99
CA THR A 159 5.69 -8.42 8.72
C THR A 159 5.13 -7.00 8.68
N GLU A 160 3.89 -6.83 8.25
CA GLU A 160 3.16 -5.56 8.27
C GLU A 160 1.92 -5.70 9.16
N SER A 161 1.55 -4.63 9.89
CA SER A 161 0.28 -4.61 10.62
C SER A 161 -0.78 -3.93 9.77
N PHE A 162 -1.92 -4.59 9.61
CA PHE A 162 -3.06 -4.13 8.85
C PHE A 162 -4.23 -3.85 9.79
N CYS A 163 -5.02 -2.86 9.40
CA CYS A 163 -6.30 -2.58 10.03
C CYS A 163 -7.32 -2.29 8.93
N VAL A 164 -8.47 -2.96 9.01
CA VAL A 164 -9.61 -2.73 8.12
C VAL A 164 -10.84 -2.43 8.96
N GLN A 165 -11.49 -1.31 8.67
CA GLN A 165 -12.81 -0.96 9.22
C GLN A 165 -13.87 -1.24 8.17
N PHE A 166 -14.95 -1.91 8.55
CA PHE A 166 -16.13 -2.11 7.71
C PHE A 166 -17.24 -1.13 8.07
N ASN A 167 -18.04 -0.74 7.08
CA ASN A 167 -19.31 -0.06 7.32
C ASN A 167 -20.38 -1.07 7.81
N ASP A 168 -21.62 -0.61 8.00
CA ASP A 168 -22.69 -1.46 8.54
C ASP A 168 -23.14 -2.55 7.55
N GLU A 169 -22.87 -2.35 6.26
CA GLU A 169 -23.12 -3.33 5.19
C GLU A 169 -21.96 -4.33 4.99
N GLY A 170 -20.88 -4.22 5.76
CA GLY A 170 -19.71 -5.10 5.63
C GLY A 170 -18.75 -4.75 4.49
N LYS A 171 -18.86 -3.55 3.89
CA LYS A 171 -17.90 -3.03 2.92
C LYS A 171 -16.75 -2.33 3.61
N ALA A 172 -15.53 -2.49 3.11
CA ALA A 172 -14.36 -1.82 3.65
C ALA A 172 -14.50 -0.31 3.51
N ARG A 173 -14.46 0.39 4.64
CA ARG A 173 -14.54 1.84 4.77
C ARG A 173 -13.18 2.48 5.05
N PHE A 174 -12.30 1.75 5.73
CA PHE A 174 -10.93 2.20 5.96
C PHE A 174 -9.98 1.01 5.84
N LEU A 175 -8.87 1.20 5.14
CA LEU A 175 -7.74 0.29 5.13
C LEU A 175 -6.48 1.07 5.49
N THR A 176 -5.76 0.63 6.52
CA THR A 176 -4.43 1.16 6.83
C THR A 176 -3.41 0.05 6.94
N ILE A 177 -2.21 0.37 6.48
CA ILE A 177 -1.03 -0.51 6.52
C ILE A 177 0.07 0.25 7.24
N SER A 178 0.59 -0.31 8.33
CA SER A 178 1.70 0.30 9.07
C SER A 178 3.03 0.16 8.33
N ALA A 179 4.05 0.85 8.81
CA ALA A 179 5.41 0.52 8.43
C ALA A 179 5.72 -0.96 8.74
N PRO A 180 6.58 -1.61 7.93
CA PRO A 180 7.10 -2.93 8.22
C PRO A 180 7.73 -3.03 9.61
N MET A 181 7.54 -4.18 10.26
CA MET A 181 8.27 -4.51 11.47
C MET A 181 9.72 -4.86 11.10
N ALA A 182 10.62 -3.88 11.27
CA ALA A 182 12.03 -4.00 10.90
C ALA A 182 12.82 -5.05 11.71
N PHE A 183 12.33 -5.40 12.91
CA PHE A 183 13.00 -6.32 13.83
C PHE A 183 12.05 -7.46 14.25
N GLY A 184 12.64 -8.62 14.58
CA GLY A 184 11.89 -9.78 15.08
C GLY A 184 11.42 -10.77 14.00
N ASN A 185 11.86 -10.61 12.74
CA ASN A 185 11.69 -11.65 11.72
C ASN A 185 12.94 -12.56 11.72
N PRO A 186 12.83 -13.87 12.00
CA PRO A 186 13.97 -14.77 12.00
C PRO A 186 14.61 -14.92 10.61
N GLU A 187 13.84 -14.67 9.55
CA GLU A 187 14.32 -14.70 8.16
C GLU A 187 14.42 -13.29 7.59
N GLN A 188 15.48 -13.02 6.83
CA GLN A 188 15.63 -11.75 6.11
C GLN A 188 14.65 -11.72 4.93
N PRO A 189 13.73 -10.74 4.84
CA PRO A 189 12.82 -10.65 3.71
C PRO A 189 13.57 -10.36 2.40
N SER A 190 13.22 -11.05 1.32
CA SER A 190 13.77 -10.82 -0.02
C SER A 190 13.48 -9.41 -0.59
N THR A 191 12.55 -8.71 0.05
CA THR A 191 12.06 -7.36 -0.28
C THR A 191 12.79 -6.29 0.56
N GLY A 192 13.79 -6.68 1.35
CA GLY A 192 14.46 -5.81 2.31
C GLY A 192 13.59 -5.53 3.52
N GLN A 193 13.69 -4.33 4.09
CA GLN A 193 12.80 -3.87 5.17
C GLN A 193 11.60 -3.07 4.64
N LEU A 194 11.33 -3.14 3.33
CA LEU A 194 10.29 -2.39 2.66
C LEU A 194 9.05 -3.28 2.46
N GLY A 195 7.88 -2.73 2.76
CA GLY A 195 6.59 -3.39 2.60
C GLY A 195 5.89 -2.99 1.31
N ALA A 196 4.72 -3.58 1.09
CA ALA A 196 3.86 -3.30 -0.07
C ALA A 196 4.64 -3.21 -1.40
N VAL A 197 4.29 -2.24 -2.26
CA VAL A 197 4.89 -2.08 -3.59
C VAL A 197 6.37 -1.70 -3.56
N LEU A 198 6.83 -1.03 -2.51
CA LEU A 198 8.24 -0.62 -2.39
C LEU A 198 9.15 -1.83 -2.21
N GLY A 199 8.70 -2.82 -1.43
CA GLY A 199 9.38 -4.10 -1.28
C GLY A 199 9.49 -4.86 -2.60
N LEU A 200 8.47 -4.78 -3.47
CA LEU A 200 8.50 -5.42 -4.79
C LEU A 200 9.47 -4.73 -5.75
N PHE A 201 9.53 -3.39 -5.76
CA PHE A 201 10.56 -2.66 -6.51
C PHE A 201 11.97 -3.03 -6.07
N ASN A 202 12.21 -3.08 -4.76
CA ASN A 202 13.49 -3.54 -4.21
C ASN A 202 13.79 -4.99 -4.64
N HIS A 203 12.80 -5.88 -4.55
CA HIS A 203 12.95 -7.26 -4.98
C HIS A 203 13.40 -7.33 -6.44
N VAL A 204 12.76 -6.65 -7.38
CA VAL A 204 13.11 -6.72 -8.81
C VAL A 204 14.35 -5.90 -9.21
N GLY A 205 15.13 -5.40 -8.24
CA GLY A 205 16.38 -4.66 -8.50
C GLY A 205 16.17 -3.20 -8.91
N LEU A 206 15.02 -2.61 -8.56
CA LEU A 206 14.68 -1.21 -8.80
C LEU A 206 14.66 -0.41 -7.50
N GLU A 207 15.73 -0.56 -6.70
CA GLU A 207 15.94 0.13 -5.40
C GLU A 207 15.75 1.64 -5.50
N VAL A 208 16.30 2.27 -6.55
CA VAL A 208 16.16 3.71 -6.81
C VAL A 208 14.70 4.13 -6.97
N ALA A 209 13.85 3.29 -7.56
CA ALA A 209 12.42 3.57 -7.68
C ALA A 209 11.72 3.51 -6.32
N ALA A 210 12.10 2.55 -5.47
CA ALA A 210 11.60 2.44 -4.10
C ALA A 210 11.99 3.67 -3.26
N ASP A 211 13.27 4.07 -3.30
CA ASP A 211 13.77 5.24 -2.57
C ASP A 211 13.14 6.56 -3.08
N SER A 212 12.98 6.69 -4.40
CA SER A 212 12.35 7.86 -5.00
C SER A 212 10.90 8.01 -4.54
N ALA A 213 10.15 6.91 -4.40
CA ALA A 213 8.78 6.94 -3.90
C ALA A 213 8.69 7.36 -2.41
N LEU A 214 9.77 7.19 -1.63
CA LEU A 214 9.89 7.68 -0.26
C LEU A 214 10.17 9.19 -0.17
N ASN A 215 10.58 9.84 -1.27
CA ASN A 215 10.80 11.28 -1.32
C ASN A 215 9.48 12.06 -1.52
N SER A 216 9.17 12.99 -0.61
CA SER A 216 7.93 13.79 -0.65
C SER A 216 7.83 14.72 -1.87
N ASN A 217 8.95 15.26 -2.36
CA ASN A 217 8.97 16.12 -3.55
C ASN A 217 8.64 15.31 -4.80
N VAL A 218 9.18 14.09 -4.92
CA VAL A 218 8.86 13.17 -6.02
C VAL A 218 7.37 12.84 -6.01
N ARG A 219 6.80 12.51 -4.85
CA ARG A 219 5.35 12.25 -4.73
C ARG A 219 4.50 13.45 -5.12
N ARG A 220 4.87 14.66 -4.69
CA ARG A 220 4.15 15.89 -5.03
C ARG A 220 4.15 16.15 -6.54
N LEU A 221 5.31 15.99 -7.18
CA LEU A 221 5.43 16.11 -8.63
C LEU A 221 4.64 15.02 -9.36
N GLY A 222 4.67 13.79 -8.86
CA GLY A 222 3.89 12.67 -9.40
C GLY A 222 2.38 12.92 -9.35
N ASN A 223 1.86 13.43 -8.23
CA ASN A 223 0.44 13.79 -8.13
C ASN A 223 0.06 14.94 -9.08
N ALA A 224 0.92 15.96 -9.21
CA ALA A 224 0.68 17.04 -10.18
C ALA A 224 0.69 16.51 -11.62
N ALA A 225 1.61 15.59 -11.96
CA ALA A 225 1.63 14.95 -13.27
C ALA A 225 0.37 14.08 -13.50
N ALA A 226 -0.14 13.42 -12.46
CA ALA A 226 -1.39 12.65 -12.54
C ALA A 226 -2.64 13.51 -12.79
N ASP A 227 -2.59 14.80 -12.48
CA ASP A 227 -3.65 15.78 -12.81
C ASP A 227 -3.53 16.34 -14.24
N LEU A 228 -2.33 16.35 -14.82
CA LEU A 228 -2.04 17.03 -16.10
C LEU A 228 -1.95 16.07 -17.30
N LEU A 229 -1.57 14.81 -17.06
CA LEU A 229 -1.34 13.83 -18.12
C LEU A 229 -2.60 12.98 -18.39
N PRO A 230 -2.79 12.51 -19.63
CA PRO A 230 -3.83 11.52 -19.94
C PRO A 230 -3.74 10.28 -19.04
N ASP A 231 -4.87 9.65 -18.79
CA ASP A 231 -5.00 8.57 -17.81
C ASP A 231 -4.12 7.36 -18.11
N GLU A 232 -3.86 7.11 -19.39
CA GLU A 232 -3.07 5.99 -19.91
C GLU A 232 -1.57 6.11 -19.60
N VAL A 233 -1.09 7.35 -19.45
CA VAL A 233 0.34 7.65 -19.25
C VAL A 233 0.64 8.31 -17.91
N SER A 234 -0.39 8.74 -17.18
CA SER A 234 -0.20 9.31 -15.85
C SER A 234 0.27 8.25 -14.84
N PRO A 235 1.19 8.62 -13.93
CA PRO A 235 1.59 7.72 -12.84
C PRO A 235 0.41 7.45 -11.89
N PRO A 236 0.49 6.39 -11.06
CA PRO A 236 -0.46 6.21 -9.96
C PRO A 236 -0.40 7.39 -8.98
N ARG A 237 -1.55 7.78 -8.43
CA ARG A 237 -1.59 8.80 -7.38
C ARG A 237 -1.08 8.24 -6.07
N THR A 238 -0.40 9.09 -5.32
CA THR A 238 0.01 8.78 -3.94
C THR A 238 -0.91 9.43 -2.90
N SER A 239 -1.76 10.38 -3.28
CA SER A 239 -2.79 10.97 -2.41
C SER A 239 -3.93 11.56 -3.25
N SER A 240 -5.16 11.44 -2.74
CA SER A 240 -6.35 12.12 -3.28
C SER A 240 -6.33 13.61 -2.94
N LYS A 241 -7.10 14.39 -3.70
CA LYS A 241 -7.32 15.81 -3.36
C LYS A 241 -8.12 15.90 -2.06
N ARG A 242 -7.87 16.96 -1.30
CA ARG A 242 -8.45 17.09 0.05
C ARG A 242 -9.97 17.18 0.01
N GLU A 243 -10.50 17.86 -1.00
CA GLU A 243 -11.91 18.05 -1.29
C GLU A 243 -12.63 16.76 -1.71
N ASP A 244 -11.90 15.77 -2.24
CA ASP A 244 -12.44 14.47 -2.67
C ASP A 244 -12.42 13.41 -1.56
N LEU A 245 -11.89 13.76 -0.37
CA LEU A 245 -11.88 12.89 0.79
C LEU A 245 -13.19 13.02 1.59
N PRO A 246 -13.73 11.92 2.12
CA PRO A 246 -14.96 11.96 2.87
C PRO A 246 -14.78 12.77 4.17
N THR A 247 -15.86 13.42 4.61
CA THR A 247 -15.83 14.36 5.75
C THR A 247 -15.49 13.73 7.09
N TRP A 248 -15.66 12.40 7.21
CA TRP A 248 -15.29 11.66 8.41
C TRP A 248 -13.77 11.51 8.54
N TRP A 249 -13.02 11.53 7.42
CA TRP A 249 -11.57 11.39 7.44
C TRP A 249 -10.90 12.67 7.93
N LYS A 250 -9.98 12.51 8.87
CA LYS A 250 -9.13 13.57 9.41
C LYS A 250 -7.70 13.05 9.44
N GLU A 251 -6.80 13.76 8.79
CA GLU A 251 -5.36 13.51 8.93
C GLU A 251 -4.94 13.96 10.35
N HIS A 252 -4.21 13.11 11.06
CA HIS A 252 -3.73 13.35 12.42
C HIS A 252 -2.21 13.53 12.42
#